data_AF-A0A257N968-F1
#
_entry.id   AF-A0A257N968-F1
#
_cell.length_a   1.000
_cell.length_b   1.000
_cell.length_c   1.000
_cell.angle_alpha   90.00
_cell.angle_beta   90.00
_cell.angle_gamma   90.00
#
_symmetry.space_group_name_H-M   'P 1'
#
loop_
_entity.id
_entity.type
_entity.pdbx_description
1 polymer ?
#
loop_
_entity_poly.entity_id
_entity_poly.type
_entity_poly.pdbx_seq_one_letter_code
_entity_poly.pdbx_strand_id
1 'polypeptide(L)'
;MNKPYSGNRNAKIQQIISGMLIGAVISLGGCATTGVTEQQNVANKTDPYENLNRKVFVFNDAVDDYVAAPISDAYKWITPQFMQTGVFNFFTNLKNINVVINDVLQAKYAQGAHDTGRFALNTTLGLGGFVDVAKSVGLEQ
;
A
#
# COMPACT_ATOMS: atom_id res chain seq x y z
N MET A 1 16.46 3.00 77.88
CA MET A 1 17.11 1.84 77.23
C MET A 1 16.56 1.75 75.82
N ASN A 2 17.18 2.49 74.88
CA ASN A 2 16.70 2.63 73.50
C ASN A 2 17.30 1.51 72.65
N LYS A 3 16.45 0.63 72.11
CA LYS A 3 16.88 -0.32 71.07
C LYS A 3 16.95 0.44 69.73
N PRO A 4 18.07 0.39 68.97
CA PRO A 4 18.15 1.07 67.69
C PRO A 4 17.34 0.31 66.64
N TYR A 5 16.53 1.05 65.87
CA TYR A 5 15.91 0.56 64.65
C TYR A 5 17.01 0.17 63.65
N SER A 6 17.25 -1.13 63.50
CA SER A 6 18.10 -1.67 62.43
C SER A 6 17.41 -1.45 61.09
N GLY A 7 17.75 -0.33 60.44
CA GLY A 7 17.22 0.04 59.13
C GLY A 7 17.78 -0.87 58.03
N ASN A 8 16.98 -1.82 57.56
CA ASN A 8 17.32 -2.67 56.43
C ASN A 8 17.40 -1.84 55.13
N ARG A 9 18.63 -1.44 54.75
CA ARG A 9 18.90 -0.61 53.56
C ARG A 9 18.32 -1.20 52.27
N ASN A 10 18.20 -2.52 52.19
CA ASN A 10 17.65 -3.21 51.03
C ASN A 10 16.13 -3.00 50.89
N ALA A 11 15.40 -2.86 52.00
CA ALA A 11 13.97 -2.58 51.99
C ALA A 11 13.67 -1.14 51.53
N LYS A 12 14.52 -0.16 51.89
CA LYS A 12 14.42 1.21 51.38
C LYS A 12 14.72 1.29 49.88
N ILE A 13 15.72 0.56 49.39
CA ILE A 13 16.06 0.51 47.97
C ILE A 13 14.92 -0.14 47.17
N GLN A 14 14.33 -1.23 47.67
CA GLN A 14 13.16 -1.88 47.06
C GLN A 14 11.92 -0.97 46.99
N GLN A 15 11.66 -0.19 48.05
CA GLN A 15 10.55 0.78 48.07
C GLN A 15 10.77 1.94 47.09
N ILE A 16 11.99 2.44 46.96
CA ILE A 16 12.33 3.51 45.99
C ILE A 16 12.22 3.01 44.55
N ILE A 17 12.73 1.80 44.26
CA ILE A 17 12.64 1.21 42.91
C ILE A 17 11.18 0.92 42.52
N SER A 18 10.38 0.38 43.46
CA SER A 18 8.95 0.14 43.22
C SER A 18 8.17 1.44 43.01
N GLY A 19 8.48 2.50 43.77
CA GLY A 19 7.88 3.82 43.58
C GLY A 19 8.24 4.46 42.23
N MET A 20 9.49 4.28 41.79
CA MET A 20 9.97 4.79 40.49
C MET A 20 9.34 4.03 39.31
N LEU A 21 9.12 2.72 39.43
CA LEU A 21 8.42 1.90 38.43
C LEU A 21 6.94 2.28 38.31
N ILE A 22 6.24 2.49 39.43
CA ILE A 22 4.83 2.90 39.42
C ILE A 22 4.67 4.31 38.83
N GLY A 23 5.58 5.24 39.15
CA GLY A 23 5.59 6.59 38.57
C GLY A 23 5.80 6.62 37.06
N ALA A 24 6.64 5.72 36.52
CA ALA A 24 6.91 5.63 35.08
C ALA A 24 5.75 5.04 34.26
N VAL A 25 4.92 4.17 34.86
CA VAL A 25 3.74 3.60 34.20
C VAL A 25 2.61 4.62 34.09
N ILE A 26 2.46 5.52 35.07
CA ILE A 26 1.41 6.54 35.08
C ILE A 26 1.68 7.65 34.05
N SER A 27 2.94 7.98 33.78
CA SER A 27 3.33 9.02 32.80
C SER A 27 3.20 8.59 31.34
N LEU A 28 3.02 7.30 31.05
CA LEU A 28 2.81 6.78 29.68
C LEU A 28 1.34 6.84 29.23
N GLY A 29 0.38 6.99 30.14
CA GLY A 29 -1.06 7.03 29.81
C GLY A 29 -1.59 8.40 29.35
N GLY A 30 -0.79 9.47 29.45
CA GLY A 30 -1.24 10.85 29.21
C GLY A 30 -1.25 11.30 27.74
N CYS A 31 -0.57 10.60 26.83
CA CYS A 31 -0.44 11.03 25.43
C CYS A 31 -1.61 10.63 24.51
N ALA A 32 -2.63 9.91 25.02
CA ALA A 32 -3.77 9.46 24.24
C ALA A 32 -5.09 10.18 24.59
N THR A 33 -5.03 11.37 25.22
CA THR A 33 -6.21 12.23 25.29
C THR A 33 -6.44 12.85 23.92
N THR A 34 -7.24 12.18 23.08
CA THR A 34 -7.85 12.85 21.93
C THR A 34 -8.87 13.81 22.50
N GLY A 35 -8.42 15.03 22.82
CA GLY A 35 -9.32 16.16 22.97
C GLY A 35 -10.22 16.16 21.76
N VAL A 36 -11.53 16.05 21.99
CA VAL A 36 -12.56 16.27 20.99
C VAL A 36 -12.46 17.75 20.62
N THR A 37 -11.45 18.08 19.81
CA THR A 37 -11.43 19.34 19.09
C THR A 37 -12.53 19.14 18.08
N GLU A 38 -13.67 19.78 18.33
CA GLU A 38 -14.70 20.04 17.33
C GLU A 38 -13.97 20.35 16.03
N GLN A 39 -14.01 19.42 15.08
CA GLN A 39 -13.44 19.59 13.76
C GLN A 39 -14.39 20.55 13.04
N GLN A 40 -14.27 21.83 13.40
CA GLN A 40 -14.85 22.92 12.66
C GLN A 40 -14.39 22.76 11.23
N ASN A 41 -15.36 22.85 10.32
CA ASN A 41 -15.28 22.85 8.87
C ASN A 41 -14.24 23.86 8.32
N VAL A 42 -12.97 23.66 8.61
CA VAL A 42 -11.86 24.26 7.88
C VAL A 42 -11.57 23.25 6.78
N ALA A 43 -11.95 23.58 5.55
CA ALA A 43 -11.64 22.76 4.39
C ALA A 43 -10.16 22.32 4.47
N ASN A 44 -9.91 21.02 4.40
CA ASN A 44 -8.57 20.47 4.40
C ASN A 44 -7.79 21.13 3.26
N LYS A 45 -6.78 21.96 3.57
CA LYS A 45 -6.04 22.72 2.55
C LYS A 45 -5.38 21.80 1.51
N THR A 46 -5.09 20.56 1.91
CA THR A 46 -4.49 19.53 1.06
C THR A 46 -5.53 18.85 0.16
N ASP A 47 -6.78 18.67 0.63
CA ASP A 47 -7.90 18.18 -0.18
C ASP A 47 -9.17 19.02 0.06
N PRO A 48 -9.30 20.15 -0.66
CA PRO A 48 -10.47 21.02 -0.56
C PRO A 48 -11.79 20.32 -0.92
N TYR A 49 -11.74 19.20 -1.62
CA TYR A 49 -12.90 18.45 -2.10
C TYR A 49 -13.17 17.16 -1.29
N GLU A 50 -12.58 17.02 -0.10
CA GLU A 50 -12.69 15.83 0.74
C GLU A 50 -14.14 15.36 0.93
N ASN A 51 -15.07 16.28 1.21
CA ASN A 51 -16.48 15.94 1.41
C ASN A 51 -17.15 15.35 0.16
N LEU A 52 -16.73 15.75 -1.05
CA LEU A 52 -17.23 15.19 -2.30
C LEU A 52 -16.53 13.87 -2.59
N ASN A 53 -15.20 13.83 -2.46
CA ASN A 53 -14.39 12.62 -2.67
C ASN A 53 -14.87 11.47 -1.79
N ARG A 54 -15.18 11.73 -0.51
CA ARG A 54 -15.72 10.72 0.41
C ARG A 54 -17.10 10.21 0.01
N LYS A 55 -17.99 11.07 -0.48
CA LYS A 55 -19.32 10.64 -0.96
C LYS A 55 -19.21 9.77 -2.21
N VAL A 56 -18.37 10.16 -3.16
CA VAL A 56 -18.09 9.36 -4.35
C VAL A 56 -17.41 8.05 -3.98
N PHE A 57 -16.48 8.07 -3.01
CA PHE A 57 -15.85 6.87 -2.48
C PHE A 57 -16.88 5.90 -1.92
N VAL A 58 -17.78 6.34 -1.03
CA VAL A 58 -18.83 5.48 -0.46
C VAL A 58 -19.75 4.90 -1.54
N PHE A 59 -20.07 5.69 -2.58
CA PHE A 59 -20.82 5.17 -3.71
C PHE A 59 -20.04 4.10 -4.48
N ASN A 60 -18.77 4.34 -4.79
CA ASN A 60 -17.90 3.39 -5.50
C ASN A 60 -17.69 2.11 -4.68
N ASP A 61 -17.55 2.22 -3.36
CA ASP A 61 -17.41 1.12 -2.41
C ASP A 61 -18.66 0.22 -2.45
N ALA A 62 -19.85 0.82 -2.40
CA ALA A 62 -21.09 0.08 -2.56
C ALA A 62 -21.20 -0.59 -3.94
N VAL A 63 -20.77 0.08 -5.03
CA VAL A 63 -20.74 -0.53 -6.36
C VAL A 63 -19.75 -1.69 -6.42
N ASP A 64 -18.61 -1.60 -5.73
CA ASP A 64 -17.63 -2.68 -5.67
C ASP A 64 -18.22 -3.90 -4.96
N ASP A 65 -18.77 -3.72 -3.76
CA ASP A 65 -19.36 -4.79 -2.95
C ASP A 65 -20.49 -5.55 -3.66
N TYR A 66 -21.40 -4.82 -4.32
CA TYR A 66 -22.62 -5.42 -4.88
C TYR A 66 -22.52 -5.78 -6.36
N VAL A 67 -21.58 -5.20 -7.11
CA VAL A 67 -21.49 -5.37 -8.57
C VAL A 67 -20.10 -5.77 -9.02
N ALA A 68 -19.07 -4.97 -8.76
CA ALA A 68 -17.76 -5.19 -9.37
C ALA A 68 -17.05 -6.43 -8.80
N ALA A 69 -17.03 -6.61 -7.48
CA ALA A 69 -16.42 -7.77 -6.83
C ALA A 69 -17.10 -9.09 -7.22
N PRO A 70 -18.45 -9.23 -7.18
CA PRO A 70 -19.12 -10.44 -7.66
C PRO A 70 -18.82 -10.78 -9.12
N ILE A 71 -18.76 -9.78 -10.01
CA ILE A 71 -18.40 -9.98 -11.42
C ILE A 71 -16.94 -10.45 -11.56
N SER A 72 -16.03 -9.82 -10.82
CA SER A 72 -14.61 -10.19 -10.81
C SER A 72 -14.40 -11.63 -10.34
N ASP A 73 -15.11 -12.03 -9.28
CA ASP A 73 -15.02 -13.39 -8.75
C ASP A 73 -15.65 -14.42 -9.69
N ALA A 74 -16.78 -14.09 -10.31
CA ALA A 74 -17.35 -14.92 -11.37
C ALA A 74 -16.39 -15.10 -12.55
N TYR A 75 -15.71 -14.03 -12.98
CA TYR A 75 -14.69 -14.08 -14.03
C TYR A 75 -13.52 -15.00 -13.65
N LYS A 76 -13.00 -14.87 -12.43
CA LYS A 76 -11.91 -15.73 -11.93
C LYS A 76 -12.34 -17.19 -11.83
N TRP A 77 -13.60 -17.44 -11.46
CA TRP A 77 -14.14 -18.79 -11.31
C TRP A 77 -14.34 -19.49 -12.65
N ILE A 78 -14.87 -18.78 -13.67
CA ILE A 78 -15.17 -19.38 -14.98
C ILE A 78 -13.94 -19.44 -15.90
N THR A 79 -12.99 -18.51 -15.74
CA THR A 79 -11.88 -18.33 -16.68
C THR A 79 -10.63 -19.08 -16.19
N PRO A 80 -10.05 -20.00 -16.98
CA PRO A 80 -8.79 -20.66 -16.62
C PRO A 80 -7.62 -19.67 -16.48
N GLN A 81 -6.66 -20.00 -15.60
CA GLN A 81 -5.51 -19.14 -15.28
C GLN A 81 -4.75 -18.66 -16.53
N PHE A 82 -4.52 -19.53 -17.53
CA PHE A 82 -3.77 -19.16 -18.73
C PHE A 82 -4.47 -18.07 -19.56
N MET A 83 -5.81 -18.06 -19.59
CA MET A 83 -6.57 -17.01 -20.27
C MET A 83 -6.52 -15.70 -19.50
N GLN A 84 -6.65 -15.75 -18.17
CA GLN A 84 -6.51 -14.56 -17.31
C GLN A 84 -5.13 -13.93 -17.49
N THR A 85 -4.07 -14.73 -17.44
CA THR A 85 -2.69 -14.29 -17.69
C THR A 85 -2.52 -13.75 -19.10
N GLY A 86 -3.13 -14.37 -20.12
CA GLY A 86 -3.08 -13.88 -21.48
C GLY A 86 -3.70 -12.49 -21.64
N VAL A 87 -4.88 -12.26 -21.07
CA VAL A 87 -5.53 -10.94 -21.07
C VAL A 87 -4.69 -9.91 -20.32
N PHE A 88 -4.13 -10.28 -19.16
CA PHE A 88 -3.23 -9.41 -18.40
C PHE A 88 -1.98 -9.02 -19.21
N ASN A 89 -1.35 -9.97 -19.89
CA ASN A 89 -0.18 -9.73 -20.73
C ASN A 89 -0.53 -8.80 -21.91
N PHE A 90 -1.68 -9.01 -22.53
CA PHE A 90 -2.14 -8.18 -23.65
C PHE A 90 -2.26 -6.71 -23.26
N PHE A 91 -2.97 -6.40 -22.17
CA PHE A 91 -3.09 -5.02 -21.70
C PHE A 91 -1.78 -4.43 -21.19
N THR A 92 -0.91 -5.26 -20.60
CA THR A 92 0.44 -4.84 -20.21
C THR A 92 1.28 -4.47 -21.44
N ASN A 93 1.21 -5.27 -22.51
CA ASN A 93 1.87 -5.00 -23.78
C ASN A 93 1.36 -3.69 -24.41
N LEU A 94 0.05 -3.44 -24.38
CA LEU A 94 -0.52 -2.17 -24.84
C LEU A 94 -0.04 -0.98 -24.02
N LYS A 95 0.03 -1.10 -22.68
CA LYS A 95 0.53 -0.03 -21.81
C LYS A 95 1.99 0.31 -22.10
N ASN A 96 2.80 -0.66 -22.51
CA ASN A 96 4.21 -0.45 -22.86
C ASN A 96 4.40 0.55 -24.01
N ILE A 97 3.40 0.79 -24.87
CA ILE A 97 3.51 1.81 -25.91
C ILE A 97 3.79 3.20 -25.31
N ASN A 98 3.12 3.52 -24.20
CA ASN A 98 3.31 4.79 -23.52
C ASN A 98 4.67 4.84 -22.84
N VAL A 99 5.17 3.71 -22.33
CA VAL A 99 6.52 3.60 -21.73
C VAL A 99 7.58 3.87 -22.77
N VAL A 100 7.53 3.20 -23.93
CA VAL A 100 8.45 3.41 -25.04
C VAL A 100 8.45 4.87 -25.50
N ILE A 101 7.28 5.47 -25.68
CA ILE A 101 7.16 6.89 -26.05
C ILE A 101 7.82 7.76 -24.98
N ASN A 102 7.56 7.51 -23.70
CA ASN A 102 8.11 8.32 -22.61
C ASN A 102 9.64 8.18 -22.51
N ASP A 103 10.18 6.98 -22.70
CA ASP A 103 11.62 6.74 -22.66
C ASP A 103 12.35 7.40 -23.82
N VAL A 104 11.75 7.38 -25.01
CA VAL A 104 12.27 8.14 -26.17
C VAL A 104 12.25 9.63 -25.87
N LEU A 105 11.14 10.16 -25.34
CA LEU A 105 11.02 11.58 -24.98
C LEU A 105 11.98 11.98 -23.85
N GLN A 106 12.30 11.06 -22.94
CA GLN A 106 13.28 11.26 -21.86
C GLN A 106 14.72 10.93 -22.27
N ALA A 107 14.98 10.65 -23.56
CA ALA A 107 16.27 10.28 -24.12
C ALA A 107 16.94 9.04 -23.45
N LYS A 108 16.13 8.13 -22.90
CA LYS A 108 16.57 6.87 -22.29
C LYS A 108 16.67 5.77 -23.33
N TYR A 109 17.60 5.90 -24.27
CA TYR A 109 17.68 5.01 -25.45
C TYR A 109 17.85 3.52 -25.12
N ALA A 110 18.63 3.17 -24.08
CA ALA A 110 18.81 1.78 -23.68
C ALA A 110 17.51 1.14 -23.17
N GLN A 111 16.79 1.85 -22.31
CA GLN A 111 15.49 1.42 -21.79
C GLN A 111 14.43 1.38 -22.91
N GLY A 112 14.36 2.43 -23.72
CA GLY A 112 13.43 2.51 -24.85
C GLY A 112 13.65 1.39 -25.87
N ALA A 113 14.90 1.02 -26.18
CA ALA A 113 15.21 -0.09 -27.07
C ALA A 113 14.80 -1.45 -26.47
N HIS A 114 15.04 -1.65 -25.17
CA HIS A 114 14.62 -2.84 -24.45
C HIS A 114 13.09 -3.00 -24.46
N ASP A 115 12.36 -1.93 -24.10
CA ASP A 115 10.90 -1.96 -24.02
C ASP A 115 10.24 -2.04 -25.40
N THR A 116 10.89 -1.45 -26.42
CA THR A 116 10.50 -1.64 -27.84
C THR A 116 10.69 -3.09 -28.27
N GLY A 117 11.81 -3.71 -27.92
CA GLY A 117 12.08 -5.12 -28.21
C GLY A 117 11.03 -6.04 -27.58
N ARG A 118 10.68 -5.80 -26.32
CA ARG A 118 9.59 -6.52 -25.63
C ARG A 118 8.26 -6.36 -26.37
N PHE A 119 7.87 -5.12 -26.68
CA PHE A 119 6.63 -4.84 -27.40
C PHE A 119 6.60 -5.51 -28.77
N ALA A 120 7.69 -5.43 -29.52
CA ALA A 120 7.79 -6.02 -30.86
C ALA A 120 7.64 -7.55 -30.79
N LEU A 121 8.38 -8.21 -29.89
CA LEU A 121 8.33 -9.68 -29.75
C LEU A 121 6.96 -10.16 -29.26
N ASN A 122 6.40 -9.53 -28.23
CA ASN A 122 5.10 -9.93 -27.69
C ASN A 122 3.98 -9.66 -28.69
N THR A 123 4.05 -8.59 -29.47
CA THR A 123 3.04 -8.29 -30.50
C THR A 123 3.14 -9.24 -31.69
N THR A 124 4.35 -9.57 -32.15
CA THR A 124 4.55 -10.38 -33.37
C THR A 124 4.49 -11.88 -33.10
N LEU A 125 5.29 -12.37 -32.15
CA LEU A 125 5.40 -13.80 -31.82
C LEU A 125 4.49 -14.20 -30.66
N GLY A 126 4.15 -13.25 -29.79
CA GLY A 126 3.28 -13.46 -28.63
C GLY A 126 1.78 -13.33 -28.90
N LEU A 127 1.35 -13.53 -30.15
CA LEU A 127 -0.05 -13.42 -30.61
C LEU A 127 -0.69 -12.06 -30.25
N GLY A 128 -0.01 -10.94 -30.50
CA GLY A 128 -0.52 -9.61 -30.15
C GLY A 128 -0.32 -9.21 -28.68
N GLY A 129 0.44 -10.00 -27.91
CA GLY A 129 0.79 -9.72 -26.52
C GLY A 129 0.13 -10.63 -25.50
N PHE A 130 -0.67 -11.62 -25.93
CA PHE A 130 -1.26 -12.62 -25.03
C PHE A 130 -0.20 -13.54 -24.42
N VAL A 131 0.90 -13.80 -25.14
CA VAL A 131 2.02 -14.61 -24.67
C VAL A 131 3.25 -13.72 -24.49
N ASP A 132 3.87 -13.74 -23.30
CA ASP A 132 5.11 -13.00 -23.03
C ASP A 132 6.34 -13.78 -23.54
N VAL A 133 6.56 -13.71 -24.85
CA VAL A 133 7.70 -14.31 -25.54
C VAL A 133 9.00 -13.56 -25.19
N ALA A 134 8.91 -12.24 -24.98
CA ALA A 134 10.05 -11.42 -24.62
C ALA A 134 10.75 -11.89 -23.34
N LYS A 135 9.96 -12.26 -22.32
CA LYS A 135 10.49 -12.87 -21.09
C LYS A 135 11.24 -14.17 -21.36
N SER A 136 10.71 -15.01 -22.24
CA SER A 136 11.32 -16.30 -22.57
C SER A 136 12.68 -16.18 -23.28
N VAL A 137 12.95 -15.03 -23.92
CA VAL A 137 14.25 -14.73 -24.57
C VAL A 137 15.18 -13.87 -23.71
N GLY A 138 14.85 -13.68 -22.42
CA GLY A 138 15.72 -13.00 -21.45
C GLY A 138 15.59 -11.48 -21.42
N LEU A 139 14.57 -10.91 -22.08
CA LEU A 139 14.16 -9.54 -21.82
C LEU A 139 13.26 -9.60 -20.59
N GLU A 140 13.79 -9.30 -19.42
CA GLU A 140 12.99 -9.22 -18.18
C GLU A 140 12.14 -7.94 -18.19
N GLN A 141 11.33 -7.72 -17.17
CA GLN A 141 10.48 -6.53 -17.05
C GLN A 141 11.00 -5.63 -15.94
#